data_AF-A0AAD3H7F0-F1
#
_entry.id   AF-A0AAD3H7F0-F1
#
_cell.length_a   1.000
_cell.length_b   1.000
_cell.length_c   1.000
_cell.angle_alpha   90.00
_cell.angle_beta   90.00
_cell.angle_gamma   90.00
#
_symmetry.space_group_name_H-M   'P 1'
#
loop_
_entity.id
_entity.type
_entity.pdbx_description
1 polymer ?
#
loop_
_entity_poly.entity_id
_entity_poly.type
_entity_poly.pdbx_seq_one_letter_code
_entity_poly.pdbx_strand_id
1 'polypeptide(L)'
;MQATTKSIVEVTEKDDELDELLSSAVQLGLVTPLGAEKISGTNVDSIRTQSTNPIGIESTHSLGTLDISHHDVLESSTKSILKKSPSYLGDSNNTISSSAKKRLSFAQVNVREYDRTISDNPSCLCGLPVGIDWTYSSESLLELDDYEKMKGMRRSVSVLRMPKRVREDLLRNKLGFSDEELAAVKKEVKKTQRSRSMTDFTSHYWRLEDAGQSIARKMKKTFGGKKTKPQSNHDAAVQIHIMESKRRNMDLERSLGSSVNSNNSDGPLSF
;
A
#
# COMPACT_ATOMS: atom_id res chain seq x y z
N MET A 1 11.83 3.72 -41.12
CA MET A 1 11.49 3.11 -39.82
C MET A 1 10.93 4.17 -38.88
N GLN A 2 9.70 4.66 -39.10
CA GLN A 2 9.09 5.74 -38.31
C GLN A 2 7.57 5.52 -38.13
N ALA A 3 7.15 4.36 -37.59
CA ALA A 3 5.73 4.04 -37.48
C ALA A 3 5.36 3.34 -36.16
N THR A 4 5.94 3.77 -35.03
CA THR A 4 5.65 3.12 -33.73
C THR A 4 5.54 4.06 -32.52
N THR A 5 5.51 5.38 -32.69
CA THR A 5 5.41 6.34 -31.57
C THR A 5 4.00 6.88 -31.29
N LYS A 6 3.03 6.69 -32.19
CA LYS A 6 1.66 7.23 -32.00
C LYS A 6 0.79 6.47 -30.98
N SER A 7 1.11 5.22 -30.64
CA SER A 7 0.26 4.40 -29.75
C SER A 7 0.51 4.63 -28.25
N ILE A 8 1.64 5.22 -27.85
CA ILE A 8 1.99 5.38 -26.43
C ILE A 8 1.32 6.63 -25.83
N VAL A 9 1.08 7.66 -26.64
CA VAL A 9 0.47 8.94 -26.19
C VAL A 9 -1.04 8.79 -25.94
N GLU A 10 -1.74 7.93 -26.67
CA GLU A 10 -3.19 7.73 -26.50
C GLU A 10 -3.55 6.96 -25.20
N VAL A 11 -2.58 6.24 -24.62
CA VAL A 11 -2.75 5.55 -23.33
C VAL A 11 -2.55 6.50 -22.15
N THR A 12 -1.86 7.64 -22.33
CA THR A 12 -1.67 8.61 -21.25
C THR A 12 -2.89 9.49 -20.99
N GLU A 13 -3.67 9.86 -22.01
CA GLU A 13 -4.83 10.75 -21.83
C GLU A 13 -5.96 10.10 -21.02
N LYS A 14 -6.15 8.78 -21.15
CA LYS A 14 -7.20 8.06 -20.39
C LYS A 14 -6.90 7.93 -18.89
N ASP A 15 -5.62 8.05 -18.50
CA ASP A 15 -5.24 8.00 -17.09
C ASP A 15 -5.57 9.33 -16.37
N ASP A 16 -5.67 10.45 -17.09
CA ASP A 16 -5.96 11.78 -16.53
C ASP A 16 -7.47 12.00 -16.31
N GLU A 17 -8.34 11.51 -17.21
CA GLU A 17 -9.80 11.56 -17.03
C GLU A 17 -10.26 10.78 -15.78
N LEU A 18 -9.59 9.69 -15.46
CA LEU A 18 -9.89 8.87 -14.28
C LEU A 18 -9.45 9.53 -12.96
N ASP A 19 -8.37 10.31 -12.97
CA ASP A 19 -7.94 11.09 -11.81
C ASP A 19 -8.93 12.25 -11.54
N GLU A 20 -9.52 12.84 -12.58
CA GLU A 20 -10.58 13.85 -12.44
C GLU A 20 -11.87 13.25 -11.87
N LEU A 21 -12.27 12.06 -12.33
CA LEU A 21 -13.42 11.34 -11.77
C LEU A 21 -13.21 10.93 -10.30
N LEU A 22 -12.02 10.48 -9.93
CA LEU A 22 -11.70 10.14 -8.53
C LEU A 22 -11.67 11.41 -7.65
N SER A 23 -11.12 12.51 -8.14
CA SER A 23 -11.15 13.81 -7.46
C SER A 23 -12.60 14.28 -7.23
N SER A 24 -13.45 14.15 -8.26
CA SER A 24 -14.88 14.47 -8.19
C SER A 24 -15.63 13.57 -7.20
N ALA A 25 -15.36 12.26 -7.19
CA ALA A 25 -15.98 11.31 -6.25
C ALA A 25 -15.59 11.58 -4.78
N VAL A 26 -14.35 12.04 -4.53
CA VAL A 26 -13.90 12.48 -3.20
C VAL A 26 -14.61 13.79 -2.81
N GLN A 27 -14.76 14.73 -3.73
CA GLN A 27 -15.45 16.01 -3.48
C GLN A 27 -16.96 15.85 -3.22
N LEU A 28 -17.57 14.81 -3.79
CA LEU A 28 -18.95 14.40 -3.53
C LEU A 28 -19.12 13.56 -2.24
N GLY A 29 -18.03 13.28 -1.50
CA GLY A 29 -18.09 12.51 -0.26
C GLY A 29 -18.44 11.03 -0.43
N LEU A 30 -18.38 10.51 -1.67
CA LEU A 30 -18.65 9.10 -1.98
C LEU A 30 -17.47 8.20 -1.61
N VAL A 31 -16.27 8.78 -1.50
CA VAL A 31 -15.03 8.08 -1.15
C VAL A 31 -14.31 8.87 -0.05
N THR A 32 -14.14 8.26 1.12
CA THR A 32 -13.27 8.81 2.17
C THR A 32 -11.83 8.40 1.89
N PRO A 33 -10.88 9.35 1.73
CA PRO A 33 -9.47 9.00 1.58
C PRO A 33 -8.97 8.31 2.85
N LEU A 34 -8.46 7.09 2.72
CA LEU A 34 -7.80 6.37 3.80
C LEU A 34 -6.55 7.17 4.23
N GLY A 35 -6.60 7.78 5.41
CA GLY A 35 -5.45 8.46 6.03
C GLY A 35 -5.75 9.79 6.74
N ALA A 36 -6.96 10.33 6.64
CA ALA A 36 -7.34 11.53 7.39
C ALA A 36 -7.93 11.17 8.77
N GLU A 37 -7.09 10.68 9.69
CA GLU A 37 -7.48 10.72 11.11
C GLU A 37 -7.51 12.17 11.58
N LYS A 38 -8.70 12.62 12.00
CA LYS A 38 -8.95 13.93 12.60
C LYS A 38 -8.11 14.08 13.88
N ILE A 39 -7.00 14.81 13.80
CA ILE A 39 -6.38 15.41 14.97
C ILE A 39 -7.23 16.63 15.34
N SER A 40 -8.23 16.41 16.18
CA SER A 40 -8.93 17.46 16.91
C SER A 40 -7.97 18.01 17.97
N GLY A 41 -7.39 19.19 17.72
CA GLY A 41 -6.45 19.85 18.62
C GLY A 41 -6.71 21.35 18.71
N THR A 42 -7.45 21.72 19.75
CA THR A 42 -7.45 22.96 20.55
C THR A 42 -6.53 24.13 20.13
N ASN A 43 -7.21 25.27 19.97
CA ASN A 43 -6.85 26.66 20.24
C ASN A 43 -5.58 26.87 21.12
N VAL A 44 -4.58 27.61 20.59
CA VAL A 44 -3.56 28.28 21.41
C VAL A 44 -3.23 29.65 20.79
N ASP A 45 -3.46 30.68 21.60
CA ASP A 45 -3.20 32.08 21.37
C ASP A 45 -1.70 32.42 21.23
N SER A 46 -1.40 33.32 20.28
CA SER A 46 -0.71 34.60 20.49
C SER A 46 0.48 34.70 21.47
N ILE A 47 1.74 34.66 20.97
CA ILE A 47 2.91 35.42 21.50
C ILE A 47 3.91 35.62 20.33
N ARG A 48 3.99 36.80 19.71
CA ARG A 48 4.86 37.96 20.01
C ARG A 48 6.38 37.69 19.93
N THR A 49 7.01 38.43 19.01
CA THR A 49 8.42 38.54 18.67
C THR A 49 9.27 39.27 19.72
N GLN A 50 10.61 39.09 19.59
CA GLN A 50 11.79 39.78 20.19
C GLN A 50 12.64 38.80 21.04
N SER A 51 13.97 38.85 21.16
CA SER A 51 15.08 39.63 20.59
C SER A 51 16.39 38.94 21.04
N THR A 52 17.46 39.23 20.31
CA THR A 52 18.93 39.08 20.52
C THR A 52 19.51 38.67 21.89
N ASN A 53 20.40 37.66 21.91
CA ASN A 53 21.88 37.75 22.10
C ASN A 53 22.51 36.42 22.60
N PRO A 54 23.76 36.11 22.23
CA PRO A 54 24.52 34.94 22.73
C PRO A 54 25.48 35.34 23.85
N ILE A 55 25.73 34.44 24.82
CA ILE A 55 26.96 34.35 25.65
C ILE A 55 26.93 32.98 26.34
N GLY A 56 28.03 32.24 26.22
CA GLY A 56 28.24 30.96 26.90
C GLY A 56 28.90 31.13 28.27
N ILE A 57 28.69 30.18 29.17
CA ILE A 57 29.57 29.85 30.30
C ILE A 57 29.38 28.36 30.64
N GLU A 58 30.50 27.68 30.85
CA GLU A 58 30.64 26.32 31.37
C GLU A 58 30.11 26.20 32.82
N SER A 59 29.60 25.02 33.19
CA SER A 59 30.10 24.22 34.33
C SER A 59 29.10 23.15 34.77
N THR A 60 29.63 21.93 34.84
CA THR A 60 29.43 20.87 35.84
C THR A 60 28.21 20.96 36.76
N HIS A 61 27.45 19.87 36.88
CA HIS A 61 27.39 19.02 38.10
C HIS A 61 26.25 17.99 38.01
N SER A 62 26.50 16.85 38.68
CA SER A 62 25.50 15.99 39.33
C SER A 62 24.76 14.95 38.48
N LEU A 63 25.34 13.74 38.47
CA LEU A 63 24.65 12.47 38.22
C LEU A 63 23.48 12.31 39.22
N GLY A 64 22.25 12.44 38.73
CA GLY A 64 21.05 12.01 39.43
C GLY A 64 20.71 10.57 39.05
N THR A 65 21.05 9.63 39.94
CA THR A 65 20.53 8.26 39.93
C THR A 65 19.05 8.29 40.24
N LEU A 66 18.21 8.11 39.21
CA LEU A 66 16.78 7.83 39.39
C LEU A 66 16.58 6.32 39.54
N ASP A 67 16.42 5.93 40.79
CA ASP A 67 15.80 4.68 41.22
C ASP A 67 14.34 4.67 40.71
N ILE A 68 14.04 3.77 39.77
CA ILE A 68 12.68 3.47 39.33
C ILE A 68 12.45 2.00 39.65
N SER A 69 12.05 1.76 40.88
CA SER A 69 11.50 0.50 41.34
C SER A 69 9.98 0.47 41.10
N HIS A 70 9.54 -0.62 40.46
CA HIS A 70 8.18 -1.22 40.48
C HIS A 70 6.97 -0.39 40.00
N HIS A 71 6.45 -0.70 38.80
CA HIS A 71 5.11 -1.32 38.66
C HIS A 71 4.79 -1.76 37.21
N ASP A 72 4.18 -2.95 37.11
CA ASP A 72 3.37 -3.51 36.01
C ASP A 72 3.99 -3.75 34.63
N VAL A 73 4.81 -4.80 34.58
CA VAL A 73 4.96 -5.63 33.37
C VAL A 73 3.65 -6.39 33.16
N LEU A 74 2.80 -5.88 32.28
CA LEU A 74 1.78 -6.70 31.61
C LEU A 74 2.52 -7.77 30.80
N GLU A 75 2.66 -8.96 31.39
CA GLU A 75 3.06 -10.18 30.70
C GLU A 75 2.05 -10.43 29.57
N SER A 76 2.40 -9.96 28.37
CA SER A 76 1.84 -10.46 27.12
C SER A 76 2.14 -11.95 27.09
N SER A 77 1.16 -12.77 27.49
CA SER A 77 1.15 -14.21 27.33
C SER A 77 1.40 -14.55 25.86
N THR A 78 2.67 -14.76 25.50
CA THR A 78 3.07 -15.29 24.20
C THR A 78 2.66 -16.76 24.19
N LYS A 79 1.39 -17.02 23.90
CA LYS A 79 0.88 -18.36 23.58
C LYS A 79 1.69 -18.85 22.38
N SER A 80 2.65 -19.73 22.61
CA SER A 80 3.46 -20.29 21.55
C SER A 80 2.54 -21.06 20.59
N ILE A 81 2.61 -20.73 19.30
CA ILE A 81 1.79 -21.33 18.24
C ILE A 81 2.34 -22.71 17.84
N LEU A 82 3.50 -23.11 18.38
CA LEU A 82 4.03 -24.46 18.22
C LEU A 82 3.17 -25.46 19.01
N LYS A 83 2.22 -26.07 18.31
CA LYS A 83 1.54 -27.29 18.76
C LYS A 83 2.63 -28.31 19.13
N LYS A 84 2.66 -28.74 20.40
CA LYS A 84 3.48 -29.88 20.82
C LYS A 84 3.07 -31.06 19.94
N SER A 85 3.98 -31.51 19.09
CA SER A 85 3.76 -32.73 18.32
C SER A 85 3.60 -33.90 19.29
N PRO A 86 2.67 -34.84 19.03
CA PRO A 86 2.53 -36.02 19.86
C PRO A 86 3.82 -36.83 19.71
N SER A 87 4.57 -36.97 20.79
CA SER A 87 5.65 -37.95 20.85
C SER A 87 5.00 -39.33 20.82
N TYR A 88 5.18 -40.07 19.72
CA TYR A 88 4.84 -41.48 19.64
C TYR A 88 5.64 -42.24 20.71
N LEU A 89 4.97 -42.67 21.77
CA LEU A 89 5.50 -43.62 22.74
C LEU A 89 5.41 -45.01 22.11
N GLY A 90 6.51 -45.45 21.52
CA GLY A 90 6.81 -46.86 21.33
C GLY A 90 7.49 -47.37 22.59
N ASP A 91 6.76 -48.19 23.34
CA ASP A 91 7.21 -48.86 24.55
C ASP A 91 8.06 -50.08 24.18
N SER A 92 9.38 -50.00 24.36
CA SER A 92 10.25 -51.16 24.35
C SER A 92 11.43 -50.94 25.31
N ASN A 93 11.38 -51.70 26.40
CA ASN A 93 12.41 -51.86 27.41
C ASN A 93 13.79 -52.12 26.79
N ASN A 94 14.71 -51.14 26.78
CA ASN A 94 16.10 -51.37 27.22
C ASN A 94 16.93 -50.07 27.31
N THR A 95 17.73 -50.00 28.36
CA THR A 95 18.87 -49.10 28.62
C THR A 95 18.58 -47.61 28.79
N ILE A 96 19.11 -47.08 29.91
CA ILE A 96 19.25 -45.67 30.24
C ILE A 96 20.13 -45.01 29.17
N SER A 97 19.54 -44.64 28.04
CA SER A 97 20.09 -43.60 27.19
C SER A 97 19.42 -42.32 27.63
N SER A 98 20.15 -41.49 28.39
CA SER A 98 19.71 -40.14 28.70
C SER A 98 19.42 -39.46 27.37
N SER A 99 18.13 -39.32 27.00
CA SER A 99 17.74 -38.75 25.71
C SER A 99 18.37 -37.35 25.62
N ALA A 100 19.48 -37.25 24.89
CA ALA A 100 20.21 -36.01 24.77
C ALA A 100 19.23 -35.03 24.13
N LYS A 101 18.84 -34.00 24.89
CA LYS A 101 17.95 -32.96 24.39
C LYS A 101 18.58 -32.42 23.11
N LYS A 102 17.89 -32.57 21.99
CA LYS A 102 18.37 -32.06 20.71
C LYS A 102 18.53 -30.55 20.86
N ARG A 103 19.76 -30.06 20.70
CA ARG A 103 20.08 -28.63 20.76
C ARG A 103 20.45 -28.18 19.35
N LEU A 104 19.91 -27.04 18.97
CA LEU A 104 20.25 -26.36 17.72
C LEU A 104 21.20 -25.20 18.08
N SER A 105 22.35 -25.16 17.41
CA SER A 105 23.34 -24.10 17.54
C SER A 105 23.75 -23.62 16.16
N PHE A 106 24.04 -22.33 16.05
CA PHE A 106 24.56 -21.72 14.83
C PHE A 106 26.04 -21.41 15.05
N ALA A 107 26.89 -21.75 14.09
CA ALA A 107 28.33 -21.53 14.18
C ALA A 107 28.75 -20.21 13.50
N GLN A 108 28.23 -19.98 12.29
CA GLN A 108 28.73 -18.94 11.40
C GLN A 108 27.59 -18.12 10.81
N VAL A 109 27.91 -16.87 10.49
CA VAL A 109 27.05 -15.90 9.81
C VAL A 109 27.70 -15.59 8.47
N ASN A 110 26.92 -15.76 7.40
CA ASN A 110 27.32 -15.33 6.06
C ASN A 110 26.64 -13.98 5.76
N VAL A 111 27.44 -12.95 5.51
CA VAL A 111 27.00 -11.59 5.21
C VAL A 111 27.27 -11.29 3.74
N ARG A 112 26.21 -10.98 3.00
CA ARG A 112 26.26 -10.60 1.58
C ARG A 112 25.89 -9.15 1.39
N GLU A 113 26.66 -8.45 0.57
CA GLU A 113 26.40 -7.06 0.20
C GLU A 113 25.87 -7.02 -1.23
N TYR A 114 24.68 -6.43 -1.39
CA TYR A 114 23.99 -6.33 -2.66
C TYR A 114 24.03 -4.90 -3.18
N ASP A 115 24.13 -4.77 -4.50
CA ASP A 115 24.06 -3.47 -5.13
C ASP A 115 22.63 -2.90 -5.01
N ARG A 116 22.55 -1.57 -5.02
CA ARG A 116 21.27 -0.87 -4.93
C ARG A 116 20.76 -0.61 -6.33
N THR A 117 19.46 -0.77 -6.52
CA THR A 117 18.80 -0.58 -7.81
C THR A 117 17.43 0.08 -7.64
N ILE A 118 16.81 0.44 -8.76
CA ILE A 118 15.42 0.89 -8.79
C ILE A 118 14.48 -0.32 -8.60
N SER A 119 13.39 -0.15 -7.85
CA SER A 119 12.44 -1.23 -7.51
C SER A 119 11.02 -0.93 -8.05
N ASP A 120 10.13 -1.90 -7.95
CA ASP A 120 8.71 -1.83 -8.28
C ASP A 120 7.80 -1.81 -7.04
N ASN A 121 8.36 -1.66 -5.83
CA ASN A 121 7.59 -1.76 -4.58
C ASN A 121 6.51 -0.66 -4.44
N PRO A 122 5.21 -1.02 -4.47
CA PRO A 122 4.11 -0.07 -4.40
C PRO A 122 3.82 0.45 -3.00
N SER A 123 4.52 -0.05 -1.97
CA SER A 123 4.32 0.38 -0.57
C SER A 123 4.98 1.73 -0.27
N CYS A 124 5.72 2.29 -1.22
CA CYS A 124 6.31 3.63 -1.07
C CYS A 124 5.20 4.70 -1.11
N LEU A 125 4.96 5.36 0.02
CA LEU A 125 4.00 6.46 0.13
C LEU A 125 4.30 7.62 -0.84
N CYS A 126 5.58 7.88 -1.14
CA CYS A 126 5.99 8.94 -2.05
C CYS A 126 7.33 8.64 -2.72
N GLY A 127 7.54 9.21 -3.92
CA GLY A 127 8.79 9.10 -4.67
C GLY A 127 9.07 7.69 -5.22
N LEU A 128 10.31 7.46 -5.62
CA LEU A 128 10.75 6.24 -6.28
C LEU A 128 11.25 5.18 -5.29
N PRO A 129 10.76 3.94 -5.35
CA PRO A 129 11.28 2.86 -4.51
C PRO A 129 12.74 2.54 -4.86
N VAL A 130 13.53 2.26 -3.83
CA VAL A 130 14.91 1.76 -3.96
C VAL A 130 14.89 0.31 -3.50
N GLY A 131 15.53 -0.56 -4.26
CA GLY A 131 15.66 -1.98 -3.97
C GLY A 131 17.11 -2.43 -3.85
N ILE A 132 17.24 -3.73 -3.65
CA ILE A 132 18.50 -4.46 -3.74
C ILE A 132 18.46 -5.27 -5.04
N ASP A 133 19.58 -5.35 -5.74
CA ASP A 133 19.73 -6.19 -6.91
C ASP A 133 19.92 -7.67 -6.50
N TRP A 134 19.79 -8.58 -7.45
CA TRP A 134 20.03 -10.01 -7.25
C TRP A 134 21.51 -10.36 -7.14
N THR A 135 22.36 -9.53 -7.73
CA THR A 135 23.81 -9.71 -7.72
C THR A 135 24.41 -9.13 -6.45
N TYR A 136 25.21 -9.94 -5.75
CA TYR A 136 26.01 -9.47 -4.62
C TYR A 136 27.42 -9.13 -5.08
N SER A 137 27.98 -8.06 -4.55
CA SER A 137 29.33 -7.59 -4.85
C SER A 137 30.36 -8.09 -3.85
N SER A 138 29.93 -8.46 -2.63
CA SER A 138 30.80 -8.96 -1.57
C SER A 138 30.10 -10.04 -0.74
N GLU A 139 30.89 -11.01 -0.27
CA GLU A 139 30.46 -12.07 0.64
C GLU A 139 31.53 -12.24 1.73
N SER A 140 31.11 -12.26 2.99
CA SER A 140 32.01 -12.48 4.13
C SER A 140 31.41 -13.48 5.10
N LEU A 141 32.28 -14.28 5.71
CA LEU A 141 31.90 -15.34 6.63
C LEU A 141 32.52 -15.04 7.99
N LEU A 142 31.66 -14.91 9.00
CA LEU A 142 32.01 -14.49 10.36
C LEU A 142 31.57 -15.55 11.36
N GLU A 143 32.33 -15.72 12.43
CA GLU A 143 31.83 -16.48 13.58
C GLU A 143 30.70 -15.71 14.26
N LEU A 144 29.68 -16.45 14.73
CA LEU A 144 28.48 -15.84 15.31
C LEU A 144 28.81 -14.92 16.50
N ASP A 145 29.73 -15.37 17.36
CA ASP A 145 30.11 -14.64 18.56
C ASP A 145 30.79 -13.30 18.22
N ASP A 146 31.59 -13.27 17.15
CA ASP A 146 32.25 -12.05 16.70
C ASP A 146 31.26 -11.09 16.02
N TYR A 147 30.32 -11.63 15.23
CA TYR A 147 29.25 -10.84 14.65
C TYR A 147 28.40 -10.15 15.74
N GLU A 148 27.99 -10.86 16.78
CA GLU A 148 27.18 -10.27 17.87
C GLU A 148 27.96 -9.23 18.69
N LYS A 149 29.28 -9.40 18.87
CA LYS A 149 30.14 -8.36 19.49
C LYS A 149 30.18 -7.08 18.64
N MET A 150 30.19 -7.20 17.31
CA MET A 150 30.32 -6.07 16.37
C MET A 150 29.01 -5.35 16.02
N LYS A 151 27.86 -6.03 16.18
CA LYS A 151 26.52 -5.60 15.73
C LYS A 151 26.06 -4.22 16.24
N GLY A 152 26.65 -3.72 17.32
CA GLY A 152 26.33 -2.42 17.90
C GLY A 152 24.89 -2.33 18.44
N MET A 153 24.47 -1.12 18.80
CA MET A 153 23.11 -0.87 19.30
C MET A 153 22.07 -0.96 18.17
N ARG A 154 20.90 -1.51 18.48
CA ARG A 154 19.78 -1.58 17.53
C ARG A 154 19.38 -0.16 17.07
N ARG A 155 19.42 0.06 15.76
CA ARG A 155 18.99 1.33 15.15
C ARG A 155 17.49 1.53 15.32
N SER A 156 17.08 2.77 15.57
CA SER A 156 15.67 3.14 15.58
C SER A 156 15.08 3.10 14.16
N VAL A 157 13.77 2.89 14.07
CA VAL A 157 13.06 2.82 12.78
C VAL A 157 13.20 4.11 11.97
N SER A 158 13.30 5.27 12.64
CA SER A 158 13.49 6.56 11.97
C SER A 158 14.81 6.63 11.21
N VAL A 159 15.89 6.08 11.77
CA VAL A 159 17.23 6.04 11.14
C VAL A 159 17.26 5.05 9.98
N LEU A 160 16.40 4.02 10.00
CA LEU A 160 16.29 3.04 8.91
C LEU A 160 15.48 3.57 7.72
N ARG A 161 14.70 4.65 7.89
CA ARG A 161 13.85 5.20 6.84
C ARG A 161 14.60 6.21 5.99
N MET A 162 14.74 5.93 4.70
CA MET A 162 15.36 6.85 3.75
C MET A 162 14.36 7.93 3.27
N PRO A 163 14.66 9.24 3.44
CA PRO A 163 13.81 10.32 2.92
C PRO A 163 13.69 10.29 1.40
N LYS A 164 12.57 10.81 0.87
CA LYS A 164 12.31 10.88 -0.59
C LYS A 164 13.45 11.52 -1.37
N ARG A 165 13.91 12.70 -0.94
CA ARG A 165 14.97 13.45 -1.62
C ARG A 165 16.28 12.65 -1.70
N VAL A 166 16.62 11.94 -0.62
CA VAL A 166 17.82 11.10 -0.55
C VAL A 166 17.71 9.91 -1.51
N ARG A 167 16.53 9.31 -1.65
CA ARG A 167 16.29 8.24 -2.63
C ARG A 167 16.42 8.74 -4.07
N GLU A 168 15.80 9.86 -4.38
CA GLU A 168 15.84 10.44 -5.74
C GLU A 168 17.26 10.88 -6.13
N ASP A 169 17.99 11.51 -5.21
CA ASP A 169 19.42 11.84 -5.38
C ASP A 169 20.28 10.59 -5.58
N LEU A 170 20.06 9.55 -4.76
CA LEU A 170 20.77 8.27 -4.89
C LEU A 170 20.56 7.65 -6.28
N LEU A 171 19.31 7.55 -6.74
CA LEU A 171 18.99 6.92 -8.03
C LEU A 171 19.55 7.76 -9.20
N ARG A 172 19.41 9.08 -9.17
CA ARG A 172 19.85 9.98 -10.24
C ARG A 172 21.36 10.15 -10.28
N ASN A 173 21.94 10.61 -9.17
CA ASN A 173 23.30 11.12 -9.15
C ASN A 173 24.34 10.06 -8.83
N LYS A 174 23.97 9.02 -8.06
CA LYS A 174 24.92 7.96 -7.66
C LYS A 174 24.81 6.71 -8.52
N LEU A 175 23.60 6.35 -8.95
CA LEU A 175 23.38 5.15 -9.77
C LEU A 175 23.21 5.48 -11.27
N GLY A 176 23.00 6.75 -11.63
CA GLY A 176 23.00 7.20 -13.02
C GLY A 176 21.75 6.83 -13.81
N PHE A 177 20.62 6.56 -13.13
CA PHE A 177 19.36 6.30 -13.84
C PHE A 177 18.85 7.54 -14.55
N SER A 178 18.36 7.34 -15.78
CA SER A 178 17.80 8.43 -16.58
C SER A 178 16.45 8.89 -16.05
N ASP A 179 16.11 10.15 -16.29
CA ASP A 179 14.82 10.71 -15.86
C ASP A 179 13.62 10.01 -16.51
N GLU A 180 13.81 9.48 -17.72
CA GLU A 180 12.80 8.71 -18.45
C GLU A 180 12.52 7.37 -17.77
N GLU A 181 13.56 6.61 -17.41
CA GLU A 181 13.43 5.35 -16.67
C GLU A 181 12.76 5.56 -15.32
N LEU A 182 13.18 6.61 -14.59
CA LEU A 182 12.60 6.99 -13.31
C LEU A 182 11.12 7.37 -13.48
N ALA A 183 10.75 8.10 -14.53
CA ALA A 183 9.36 8.45 -14.81
C ALA A 183 8.51 7.21 -15.13
N ALA A 184 9.04 6.27 -15.91
CA ALA A 184 8.36 5.02 -16.26
C ALA A 184 8.06 4.18 -15.01
N VAL A 185 9.06 3.92 -14.16
CA VAL A 185 8.85 3.15 -12.93
C VAL A 185 7.87 3.85 -11.99
N LYS A 186 7.94 5.17 -11.88
CA LYS A 186 6.97 5.93 -11.07
C LYS A 186 5.54 5.72 -11.56
N LYS A 187 5.33 5.66 -12.88
CA LYS A 187 4.01 5.39 -13.48
C LYS A 187 3.53 3.98 -13.13
N GLU A 188 4.41 2.98 -13.22
CA GLU A 188 4.09 1.58 -12.90
C GLU A 188 3.76 1.36 -11.42
N VAL A 189 4.52 1.99 -10.53
CA VAL A 189 4.28 1.96 -9.09
C VAL A 189 2.91 2.55 -8.77
N LYS A 190 2.58 3.72 -9.33
CA LYS A 190 1.26 4.35 -9.15
C LYS A 190 0.14 3.50 -9.72
N LYS A 191 0.33 2.90 -10.89
CA LYS A 191 -0.64 1.97 -11.49
C LYS A 191 -0.92 0.81 -10.53
N THR A 192 0.12 0.20 -9.96
CA THR A 192 -0.02 -0.89 -8.99
C THR A 192 -0.70 -0.43 -7.70
N GLN A 193 -0.36 0.76 -7.20
CA GLN A 193 -1.03 1.35 -6.03
C GLN A 193 -2.53 1.55 -6.28
N ARG A 194 -2.91 2.08 -7.46
CA ARG A 194 -4.31 2.24 -7.86
C ARG A 194 -5.02 0.89 -7.92
N SER A 195 -4.43 -0.10 -8.59
CA SER A 195 -5.01 -1.45 -8.65
C SER A 195 -5.20 -2.06 -7.26
N ARG A 196 -4.26 -1.86 -6.33
CA ARG A 196 -4.39 -2.32 -4.94
C ARG A 196 -5.49 -1.59 -4.19
N SER A 197 -5.57 -0.27 -4.34
CA SER A 197 -6.63 0.55 -3.72
C SER A 197 -8.02 0.15 -4.22
N MET A 198 -8.16 -0.14 -5.51
CA MET A 198 -9.42 -0.60 -6.08
C MET A 198 -9.79 -2.00 -5.58
N THR A 199 -8.83 -2.92 -5.49
CA THR A 199 -9.06 -4.26 -4.92
C THR A 199 -9.47 -4.16 -3.45
N ASP A 200 -8.81 -3.31 -2.66
CA ASP A 200 -9.13 -3.09 -1.25
C ASP A 200 -10.55 -2.54 -1.08
N PHE A 201 -10.89 -1.48 -1.82
CA PHE A 201 -12.24 -0.92 -1.86
C PHE A 201 -13.27 -1.98 -2.26
N THR A 202 -13.06 -2.69 -3.36
CA THR A 202 -14.01 -3.67 -3.90
C THR A 202 -14.12 -4.91 -3.00
N SER A 203 -13.07 -5.30 -2.27
CA SER A 203 -13.09 -6.42 -1.33
C SER A 203 -14.21 -6.27 -0.29
N HIS A 204 -14.42 -5.04 0.20
CA HIS A 204 -15.53 -4.75 1.11
C HIS A 204 -16.90 -4.97 0.45
N TYR A 205 -17.07 -4.56 -0.81
CA TYR A 205 -18.31 -4.78 -1.57
C TYR A 205 -18.57 -6.25 -1.87
N TRP A 206 -17.54 -7.02 -2.24
CA TRP A 206 -17.67 -8.46 -2.48
C TRP A 206 -18.20 -9.20 -1.25
N ARG A 207 -17.76 -8.84 -0.04
CA ARG A 207 -18.27 -9.45 1.21
C ARG A 207 -19.74 -9.10 1.47
N LEU A 208 -20.17 -7.89 1.14
CA LEU A 208 -21.56 -7.47 1.22
C LEU A 208 -22.42 -8.21 0.19
N GLU A 209 -21.92 -8.37 -1.04
CA GLU A 209 -22.59 -9.14 -2.08
C GLU A 209 -22.75 -10.61 -1.68
N ASP A 210 -21.70 -11.25 -1.18
CA ASP A 210 -21.76 -12.65 -0.72
C ASP A 210 -22.77 -12.86 0.41
N ALA A 211 -22.84 -11.91 1.35
CA ALA A 211 -23.83 -11.91 2.42
C ALA A 211 -25.25 -11.75 1.85
N GLY A 212 -25.46 -10.78 0.96
CA GLY A 212 -26.74 -10.54 0.29
C GLY A 212 -27.20 -11.73 -0.54
N GLN A 213 -26.32 -12.32 -1.35
CA GLN A 213 -26.61 -13.54 -2.11
C GLN A 213 -26.97 -14.71 -1.20
N SER A 214 -26.31 -14.83 -0.04
CA SER A 214 -26.61 -15.88 0.92
C SER A 214 -27.99 -15.69 1.58
N ILE A 215 -28.39 -14.44 1.84
CA ILE A 215 -29.74 -14.10 2.31
C ILE A 215 -30.76 -14.40 1.21
N ALA A 216 -30.53 -13.97 -0.04
CA ALA A 216 -31.42 -14.23 -1.16
C ALA A 216 -31.61 -15.74 -1.41
N ARG A 217 -30.52 -16.53 -1.33
CA ARG A 217 -30.59 -18.01 -1.42
C ARG A 217 -31.42 -18.61 -0.29
N LYS A 218 -31.30 -18.10 0.94
CA LYS A 218 -32.10 -18.56 2.09
C LYS A 218 -33.57 -18.16 1.96
N MET A 219 -33.86 -16.91 1.60
CA MET A 219 -35.23 -16.44 1.35
C MET A 219 -35.89 -17.20 0.19
N LYS A 220 -35.17 -17.47 -0.90
CA LYS A 220 -35.69 -18.31 -2.00
C LYS A 220 -36.03 -19.72 -1.51
N LYS A 221 -35.25 -20.29 -0.57
CA LYS A 221 -35.52 -21.61 0.02
C LYS A 221 -36.73 -21.61 0.97
N THR A 222 -36.99 -20.51 1.67
CA THR A 222 -38.11 -20.39 2.61
C THR A 222 -39.41 -19.89 1.97
N PHE A 223 -39.33 -19.12 0.88
CA PHE A 223 -40.49 -18.57 0.15
C PHE A 223 -40.81 -19.33 -1.17
N GLY A 224 -39.96 -20.25 -1.61
CA GLY A 224 -40.19 -21.07 -2.82
C GLY A 224 -41.27 -22.17 -2.71
N GLY A 225 -42.05 -22.20 -1.63
CA GLY A 225 -43.08 -23.22 -1.37
C GLY A 225 -44.46 -22.95 -1.99
N LYS A 226 -44.73 -21.78 -2.59
CA LYS A 226 -46.03 -21.51 -3.22
C LYS A 226 -45.86 -20.85 -4.58
N LYS A 227 -46.04 -21.63 -5.66
CA LYS A 227 -46.24 -21.10 -7.02
C LYS A 227 -47.61 -20.43 -7.09
N THR A 228 -47.70 -19.15 -6.74
CA THR A 228 -48.82 -18.32 -7.16
C THR A 228 -48.58 -17.92 -8.62
N LYS A 229 -49.47 -18.31 -9.53
CA LYS A 229 -49.45 -17.86 -10.93
C LYS A 229 -49.49 -16.32 -10.96
N PRO A 230 -48.59 -15.62 -11.67
CA PRO A 230 -48.67 -14.18 -11.78
C PRO A 230 -49.86 -13.82 -12.68
N GLN A 231 -50.83 -13.13 -12.10
CA GLN A 231 -51.88 -12.46 -12.84
C GLN A 231 -51.39 -11.05 -13.18
N SER A 232 -51.63 -10.64 -14.43
CA SER A 232 -51.35 -9.34 -15.07
C SER A 232 -50.00 -9.18 -15.80
N ASN A 233 -49.97 -9.66 -17.05
CA ASN A 233 -48.93 -9.36 -18.05
C ASN A 233 -48.90 -7.88 -18.51
N HIS A 234 -49.78 -7.02 -17.99
CA HIS A 234 -49.94 -5.64 -18.44
C HIS A 234 -48.86 -4.72 -17.85
N ASP A 235 -48.54 -4.87 -16.57
CA ASP A 235 -47.60 -3.95 -15.88
C ASP A 235 -46.15 -4.18 -16.29
N ALA A 236 -45.77 -5.43 -16.60
CA ALA A 236 -44.45 -5.76 -17.14
C ALA A 236 -44.22 -5.15 -18.53
N ALA A 237 -45.25 -5.16 -19.39
CA ALA A 237 -45.18 -4.57 -20.72
C ALA A 237 -45.05 -3.04 -20.66
N VAL A 238 -45.77 -2.39 -19.73
CA VAL A 238 -45.66 -0.95 -19.48
C VAL A 238 -44.25 -0.59 -18.97
N GLN A 239 -43.67 -1.38 -18.06
CA GLN A 239 -42.32 -1.16 -17.56
C GLN A 239 -41.25 -1.30 -18.65
N ILE A 240 -41.37 -2.31 -19.52
CA ILE A 240 -40.44 -2.49 -20.65
C ILE A 240 -40.52 -1.29 -21.60
N HIS A 241 -41.73 -0.81 -21.90
CA HIS A 241 -41.92 0.33 -22.78
C HIS A 241 -41.35 1.64 -22.19
N ILE A 242 -41.51 1.86 -20.88
CA ILE A 242 -40.91 3.01 -20.17
C ILE A 242 -39.38 2.93 -20.20
N MET A 243 -38.79 1.75 -20.03
CA MET A 243 -37.33 1.58 -20.13
C MET A 243 -36.80 1.82 -21.55
N GLU A 244 -37.48 1.33 -22.58
CA GLU A 244 -37.06 1.52 -23.97
C GLU A 244 -37.16 2.98 -24.42
N SER A 245 -38.20 3.70 -24.00
CA SER A 245 -38.35 5.13 -24.29
C SER A 245 -37.28 5.96 -23.59
N LYS A 246 -36.91 5.62 -22.34
CA LYS A 246 -35.80 6.26 -21.63
C LYS A 246 -34.44 6.01 -22.30
N ARG A 247 -34.22 4.81 -22.84
CA ARG A 247 -32.98 4.44 -23.56
C ARG A 247 -32.82 5.23 -24.85
N ARG A 248 -33.88 5.35 -25.67
CA ARG A 248 -33.86 6.18 -26.89
C ARG A 248 -33.56 7.65 -26.61
N ASN A 249 -34.05 8.18 -25.50
CA ASN A 249 -33.79 9.57 -25.13
C ASN A 249 -32.31 9.80 -24.74
N MET A 250 -31.69 8.86 -24.03
CA MET A 250 -30.26 8.93 -23.71
C MET A 250 -29.37 8.84 -24.97
N ASP A 251 -29.75 8.01 -25.94
CA ASP A 251 -28.99 7.90 -27.20
C ASP A 251 -29.10 9.18 -28.05
N LEU A 252 -30.25 9.88 -28.01
CA LEU A 252 -30.44 11.17 -28.68
C LEU A 252 -29.58 12.28 -28.04
N GLU A 253 -29.53 12.37 -26.71
CA GLU A 253 -28.66 13.34 -26.03
C GLU A 253 -27.18 13.08 -26.33
N ARG A 254 -26.78 11.81 -26.43
CA ARG A 254 -25.42 11.43 -26.82
C ARG A 254 -25.08 11.78 -28.27
N SER A 255 -26.06 11.70 -29.18
CA SER A 255 -25.90 12.13 -30.57
C SER A 255 -25.79 13.64 -30.73
N LEU A 256 -26.52 14.43 -29.92
CA LEU A 256 -26.52 15.89 -30.01
C LEU A 256 -25.31 16.53 -29.32
N GLY A 257 -24.72 15.87 -28.31
CA GLY A 257 -23.52 16.33 -27.62
C GLY A 257 -22.22 16.25 -28.43
N SER A 258 -22.20 15.56 -29.58
CA SER A 258 -20.97 15.34 -30.37
C SER A 258 -20.70 16.41 -31.44
N SER A 259 -21.53 17.44 -31.59
CA SER A 259 -21.46 18.39 -32.72
C SER A 259 -20.85 19.77 -32.40
N VAL A 260 -20.19 19.93 -31.25
CA VAL A 260 -19.58 21.22 -30.86
C VAL A 260 -18.12 21.02 -30.44
N ASN A 261 -17.24 20.70 -31.39
CA ASN A 261 -15.86 21.20 -31.35
C ASN A 261 -15.12 20.97 -32.68
N SER A 262 -15.32 21.85 -33.67
CA SER A 262 -14.45 21.93 -34.85
C SER A 262 -14.37 23.37 -35.35
N ASN A 263 -13.81 24.25 -34.54
CA ASN A 263 -13.34 25.56 -34.97
C ASN A 263 -12.09 25.90 -34.15
N ASN A 264 -10.91 25.77 -34.77
CA ASN A 264 -9.68 26.53 -34.57
C ASN A 264 -8.47 25.66 -34.90
N SER A 265 -7.87 25.83 -36.08
CA SER A 265 -6.77 26.79 -36.28
C SER A 265 -6.04 26.46 -37.59
N ASP A 266 -6.38 27.20 -38.65
CA ASP A 266 -5.47 27.46 -39.77
C ASP A 266 -4.34 28.37 -39.27
N GLY A 267 -3.09 27.96 -39.53
CA GLY A 267 -1.89 28.76 -39.30
C GLY A 267 -0.95 28.63 -40.51
N PRO A 268 -0.38 29.74 -41.02
CA PRO A 268 0.12 29.80 -42.40
C PRO A 268 1.52 29.23 -42.60
N LEU A 269 1.74 28.76 -43.82
CA LEU A 269 3.02 28.44 -44.44
C LEU A 269 3.93 29.68 -44.49
N SER A 270 5.16 29.54 -43.99
CA SER A 270 6.29 30.42 -44.31
C SER A 270 7.31 29.66 -45.14
N PHE A 271 7.78 30.35 -46.19
CA PHE A 271 8.75 29.96 -47.22
C PHE A 271 10.13 29.57 -46.69
#